data_AF-A0A2J8N162-F1
#
_entry.id   AF-A0A2J8N162-F1
#
_cell.length_a   1.000
_cell.length_b   1.000
_cell.length_c   1.000
_cell.angle_alpha   90.00
_cell.angle_beta   90.00
_cell.angle_gamma   90.00
#
_symmetry.space_group_name_H-M   'P 1'
#
loop_
_entity.id
_entity.type
_entity.pdbx_description
1 polymer ?
#
loop_
_entity_poly.entity_id
_entity_poly.type
_entity_poly.pdbx_seq_one_letter_code
_entity_poly.pdbx_strand_id
1 'polypeptide(L)'
;MFKHLRKWVVTRFFGHSRQKPRLVSKDGRCNIEFGNVEAQSRFIFFVDIWTTVLDLKWRYKMTIFITAFLGSWFFFGLLWYAVAYIHKDLPEFHPSANHTPCVENINGLTSAFLFSLETQVTIGYGFRCVTEQCATAIF
;
A
#
# COMPACT_ATOMS: atom_id res chain seq x y z
N MET A 1 -52.34 -3.58 43.15
CA MET A 1 -51.94 -5.02 43.18
C MET A 1 -51.28 -5.50 41.88
N PHE A 2 -51.82 -5.21 40.69
CA PHE A 2 -51.31 -5.73 39.40
C PHE A 2 -49.92 -5.22 38.93
N LYS A 3 -49.51 -4.01 39.31
CA LYS A 3 -48.20 -3.44 38.89
C LYS A 3 -47.00 -4.18 39.51
N HIS A 4 -47.16 -4.72 40.72
CA HIS A 4 -46.10 -5.45 41.41
C HIS A 4 -45.87 -6.82 40.79
N LEU A 5 -46.96 -7.50 40.38
CA LEU A 5 -46.89 -8.78 39.67
C LEU A 5 -46.19 -8.64 38.32
N ARG A 6 -46.48 -7.57 37.56
CA ARG A 6 -45.83 -7.31 36.26
C ARG A 6 -44.33 -7.05 36.41
N LYS A 7 -43.92 -6.29 37.43
CA LYS A 7 -42.50 -6.06 37.73
C LYS A 7 -41.79 -7.38 38.08
N TRP A 8 -42.44 -8.24 38.86
CA TRP A 8 -41.85 -9.51 39.29
C TRP A 8 -41.74 -10.53 38.16
N VAL A 9 -42.73 -10.60 37.26
CA VAL A 9 -42.71 -11.45 36.06
C VAL A 9 -41.61 -11.02 35.09
N VAL A 10 -41.44 -9.72 34.82
CA VAL A 10 -40.35 -9.25 33.93
C VAL A 10 -38.96 -9.58 34.49
N THR A 11 -38.75 -9.43 35.80
CA THR A 11 -37.46 -9.78 36.45
C THR A 11 -37.20 -11.29 36.49
N ARG A 12 -38.26 -12.13 36.52
CA ARG A 12 -38.14 -13.59 36.58
C ARG A 12 -37.97 -14.25 35.21
N PHE A 13 -38.56 -13.68 34.14
CA PHE A 13 -38.43 -14.21 32.78
C PHE A 13 -37.18 -13.69 32.05
N PHE A 14 -36.72 -12.47 32.33
CA PHE A 14 -35.42 -11.95 31.87
C PHE A 14 -34.34 -12.05 32.95
N GLY A 15 -34.25 -13.22 33.58
CA GLY A 15 -33.07 -13.65 34.33
C GLY A 15 -31.90 -13.93 33.40
N HIS A 16 -31.55 -12.98 32.51
CA HIS A 16 -30.24 -13.00 31.89
C HIS A 16 -29.26 -12.70 33.03
N SER A 17 -28.48 -13.70 33.43
CA SER A 17 -27.35 -13.50 34.32
C SER A 17 -26.65 -12.21 33.92
N ARG A 18 -26.69 -11.19 34.80
CA ARG A 18 -25.89 -9.96 34.65
C ARG A 18 -24.42 -10.35 34.83
N GLN A 19 -23.87 -11.11 33.90
CA GLN A 19 -22.45 -11.34 33.84
C GLN A 19 -21.83 -9.98 33.52
N LYS A 20 -21.24 -9.36 34.54
CA LYS A 20 -20.42 -8.17 34.34
C LYS A 20 -19.36 -8.55 33.31
N PRO A 21 -19.15 -7.75 32.25
CA PRO A 21 -18.08 -8.02 31.30
C PRO A 21 -16.76 -8.08 32.08
N ARG A 22 -16.00 -9.16 31.86
CA ARG A 22 -14.68 -9.32 32.48
C ARG A 22 -13.68 -8.46 31.72
N LEU A 23 -12.74 -7.85 32.44
CA LEU A 23 -11.68 -7.02 31.84
C LEU A 23 -10.76 -7.80 30.89
N VAL A 24 -10.48 -9.07 31.21
CA VAL A 24 -9.61 -9.95 30.41
C VAL A 24 -10.31 -11.29 30.18
N SER A 25 -10.43 -11.71 28.92
CA SER A 25 -11.01 -13.02 28.55
C SER A 25 -10.13 -14.17 29.08
N LYS A 26 -10.69 -15.37 29.16
CA LYS A 26 -9.89 -16.59 29.45
C LYS A 26 -8.81 -16.84 28.38
N ASP A 27 -9.02 -16.32 27.16
CA ASP A 27 -8.05 -16.38 26.06
C ASP A 27 -6.96 -15.29 26.13
N GLY A 28 -6.91 -14.52 27.22
CA GLY A 28 -5.90 -13.47 27.44
C GLY A 28 -6.18 -12.14 26.73
N ARG A 29 -7.28 -12.02 25.97
CA ARG A 29 -7.66 -10.76 25.30
C ARG A 29 -8.21 -9.74 26.29
N CYS A 30 -7.71 -8.52 26.26
CA CYS A 30 -8.24 -7.40 27.04
C CYS A 30 -9.52 -6.84 26.37
N ASN A 31 -10.60 -6.73 27.13
CA ASN A 31 -11.90 -6.22 26.69
C ASN A 31 -12.06 -4.75 27.11
N ILE A 32 -11.14 -3.91 26.62
CA ILE A 32 -11.11 -2.46 26.88
C ILE A 32 -11.21 -1.77 25.53
N GLU A 33 -12.33 -1.08 25.30
CA GLU A 33 -12.47 -0.21 24.14
C GLU A 33 -12.06 1.19 24.54
N PHE A 34 -11.05 1.74 23.87
CA PHE A 34 -10.65 3.13 24.08
C PHE A 34 -11.72 4.04 23.50
N GLY A 35 -12.53 4.67 24.36
CA GLY A 35 -13.50 5.68 23.96
C GLY A 35 -12.84 7.03 23.70
N ASN A 36 -13.29 7.73 22.66
CA ASN A 36 -12.84 9.09 22.29
C ASN A 36 -11.33 9.21 21.99
N VAL A 37 -10.79 8.27 21.22
CA VAL A 37 -9.44 8.42 20.68
C VAL A 37 -9.48 9.46 19.55
N GLU A 38 -9.05 10.67 19.89
CA GLU A 38 -9.02 11.81 18.98
C GLU A 38 -8.21 11.50 17.70
N ALA A 39 -8.47 12.25 16.61
CA ALA A 39 -7.83 12.03 15.31
C ALA A 39 -6.29 12.03 15.37
N GLN A 40 -5.71 12.63 16.42
CA GLN A 40 -4.29 12.60 16.76
C GLN A 40 -3.72 11.17 16.90
N SER A 41 -4.53 10.19 17.31
CA SER A 41 -4.09 8.79 17.40
C SER A 41 -3.76 8.15 16.05
N ARG A 42 -4.49 8.51 14.98
CA ARG A 42 -4.20 8.00 13.62
C ARG A 42 -2.80 8.42 13.16
N PHE A 43 -2.41 9.66 13.46
CA PHE A 43 -1.05 10.14 13.18
C PHE A 43 0.01 9.39 14.00
N ILE A 44 -0.26 9.09 15.26
CA ILE A 44 0.66 8.30 16.11
C ILE A 44 0.89 6.90 15.52
N PHE A 45 -0.14 6.24 14.97
CA PHE A 45 0.02 4.96 14.27
C PHE A 45 0.90 5.06 13.01
N PHE A 46 0.87 6.20 12.29
CA PHE A 46 1.75 6.41 11.14
C PHE A 46 3.19 6.74 11.53
N VAL A 47 3.41 7.38 12.69
CA VAL A 47 4.77 7.61 13.21
C VAL A 47 5.44 6.29 13.57
N ASP A 48 4.67 5.33 14.12
CA ASP A 48 5.15 3.98 14.40
C ASP A 48 4.71 2.98 13.32
N ILE A 49 5.08 3.29 12.07
CA ILE A 49 4.66 2.50 10.90
C ILE A 49 5.21 1.07 10.94
N TRP A 50 6.41 0.87 11.52
CA TRP A 50 7.06 -0.43 11.56
C TRP A 50 6.31 -1.42 12.46
N THR A 51 6.03 -1.04 13.71
CA THR A 51 5.27 -1.92 14.62
C THR A 51 3.84 -2.11 14.11
N THR A 52 3.21 -1.07 13.57
CA THR A 52 1.87 -1.16 13.00
C THR A 52 1.81 -2.18 11.86
N VAL A 53 2.77 -2.15 10.93
CA VAL A 53 2.85 -3.15 9.85
C VAL A 53 3.13 -4.56 10.39
N LEU A 54 3.91 -4.69 11.47
CA LEU A 54 4.14 -5.97 12.13
C LEU A 54 2.92 -6.52 12.87
N ASP A 55 2.03 -5.67 13.36
CA ASP A 55 0.82 -6.09 14.09
C ASP A 55 -0.41 -6.32 13.19
N LEU A 56 -0.36 -5.87 11.93
CA LEU A 56 -1.44 -6.09 10.96
C LEU A 56 -1.68 -7.58 10.66
N LYS A 57 -2.93 -7.94 10.32
CA LYS A 57 -3.22 -9.29 9.79
C LYS A 57 -2.44 -9.52 8.50
N TRP A 58 -1.99 -10.75 8.29
CA TRP A 58 -1.15 -11.14 7.15
C TRP A 58 -1.72 -10.73 5.78
N ARG A 59 -3.04 -10.79 5.61
CA ARG A 59 -3.73 -10.34 4.39
C ARG A 59 -3.42 -8.87 4.06
N TYR A 60 -3.44 -7.98 5.05
CA TYR A 60 -3.15 -6.57 4.85
C TYR A 60 -1.65 -6.32 4.61
N LYS A 61 -0.77 -7.08 5.28
CA LYS A 61 0.68 -6.99 5.05
C LYS A 61 1.03 -7.25 3.59
N MET A 62 0.51 -8.34 3.02
CA MET A 62 0.79 -8.67 1.61
C MET A 62 0.20 -7.66 0.66
N THR A 63 -1.02 -7.17 0.92
CA THR A 63 -1.62 -6.11 0.08
C THR A 63 -0.75 -4.86 0.08
N ILE A 64 -0.31 -4.37 1.25
CA ILE A 64 0.56 -3.18 1.35
C ILE A 64 1.88 -3.39 0.63
N PHE A 65 2.49 -4.57 0.76
CA PHE A 65 3.74 -4.88 0.09
C PHE A 65 3.55 -4.88 -1.43
N ILE A 66 2.56 -5.61 -1.95
CA ILE A 66 2.26 -5.68 -3.39
C ILE A 66 1.97 -4.29 -3.95
N THR A 67 1.14 -3.48 -3.28
CA THR A 67 0.82 -2.13 -3.76
C THR A 67 2.04 -1.20 -3.71
N ALA A 68 2.92 -1.33 -2.71
CA ALA A 68 4.16 -0.58 -2.66
C ALA A 68 5.09 -0.92 -3.84
N PHE A 69 5.28 -2.20 -4.15
CA PHE A 69 6.09 -2.62 -5.31
C PHE A 69 5.48 -2.16 -6.64
N LEU A 70 4.19 -2.43 -6.87
CA LEU A 70 3.50 -1.96 -8.08
C LEU A 70 3.56 -0.44 -8.21
N GLY A 71 3.38 0.29 -7.11
CA GLY A 71 3.49 1.75 -7.05
C GLY A 71 4.89 2.24 -7.41
N SER A 72 5.94 1.61 -6.87
CA SER A 72 7.34 1.94 -7.18
C SER A 72 7.68 1.67 -8.65
N TRP A 73 7.27 0.53 -9.21
CA TRP A 73 7.48 0.21 -10.62
C TRP A 73 6.77 1.21 -11.53
N PHE A 74 5.54 1.59 -11.19
CA PHE A 74 4.79 2.57 -11.95
C PHE A 74 5.39 3.97 -11.86
N PHE A 75 5.77 4.43 -10.67
CA PHE A 75 6.38 5.74 -10.46
C PHE A 75 7.68 5.90 -11.25
N PHE A 76 8.62 4.96 -11.11
CA PHE A 76 9.86 5.00 -11.89
C PHE A 76 9.59 4.77 -13.39
N GLY A 77 8.56 4.00 -13.76
CA GLY A 77 8.14 3.86 -15.15
C GLY A 77 7.69 5.19 -15.77
N LEU A 78 7.00 6.04 -14.99
CA LEU A 78 6.65 7.40 -15.41
C LEU A 78 7.88 8.30 -15.53
N LEU A 79 8.85 8.19 -14.62
CA LEU A 79 10.11 8.94 -14.72
C LEU A 79 10.89 8.56 -15.99
N TRP A 80 11.03 7.27 -16.27
CA TRP A 80 11.67 6.77 -17.50
C TRP A 80 10.94 7.23 -18.76
N TYR A 81 9.62 7.17 -18.74
CA TYR A 81 8.79 7.70 -19.83
C TYR A 81 9.00 9.21 -20.01
N ALA A 82 9.08 9.98 -18.93
CA ALA A 82 9.33 11.42 -18.97
C ALA A 82 10.73 11.73 -19.53
N VAL A 83 11.77 10.99 -19.15
CA VAL A 83 13.12 11.13 -19.72
C VAL A 83 13.10 10.88 -21.23
N ALA A 84 12.50 9.77 -21.66
CA ALA A 84 12.35 9.46 -23.09
C ALA A 84 11.55 10.53 -23.84
N TYR A 85 10.52 11.10 -23.21
CA TYR A 85 9.70 12.16 -23.80
C TYR A 85 10.47 13.48 -23.95
N ILE A 86 11.21 13.90 -22.92
CA ILE A 86 12.00 15.13 -22.94
C ILE A 86 13.15 15.01 -23.94
N HIS A 87 13.82 13.85 -24.00
CA HIS A 87 14.90 13.58 -24.94
C HIS A 87 14.42 13.29 -26.37
N LYS A 88 13.09 13.14 -26.56
CA LYS A 88 12.43 12.83 -27.84
C LYS A 88 12.80 11.47 -28.43
N ASP A 89 12.97 10.47 -27.56
CA ASP A 89 13.29 9.09 -27.94
C ASP A 89 12.07 8.30 -28.44
N LEU A 90 10.86 8.80 -28.17
CA LEU A 90 9.64 8.10 -28.56
C LEU A 90 9.45 8.08 -30.08
N PRO A 91 8.83 7.02 -30.62
CA PRO A 91 8.60 6.87 -32.05
C PRO A 91 7.74 7.99 -32.67
N GLU A 92 6.93 8.68 -31.86
CA GLU A 92 6.11 9.83 -32.28
C GLU A 92 6.95 11.01 -32.79
N PHE A 93 8.18 11.17 -32.29
CA PHE A 93 9.07 12.27 -32.69
C PHE A 93 9.89 11.96 -33.94
N HIS A 94 9.75 10.76 -34.51
CA HIS A 94 10.52 10.30 -35.67
C HIS A 94 12.03 10.60 -35.53
N PRO A 95 12.71 10.07 -34.50
CA PRO A 95 14.12 10.34 -34.27
C PRO A 95 14.97 9.97 -35.49
N SER A 96 15.96 10.80 -35.80
CA SER A 96 16.87 10.56 -36.93
C SER A 96 17.70 9.29 -36.72
N ALA A 97 18.20 8.67 -37.80
CA ALA A 97 19.04 7.47 -37.69
C ALA A 97 20.34 7.65 -36.88
N ASN A 98 20.79 8.89 -36.67
CA ASN A 98 21.97 9.23 -35.87
C ASN A 98 21.62 9.59 -34.41
N HIS A 99 20.35 9.49 -34.03
CA HIS A 99 19.90 9.81 -32.67
C HIS A 99 20.10 8.61 -31.75
N THR A 100 20.94 8.77 -30.73
CA THR A 100 21.14 7.75 -29.70
C THR A 100 20.14 7.96 -28.57
N PRO A 101 19.23 7.01 -28.30
CA PRO A 101 18.24 7.16 -27.23
C PRO A 101 18.88 7.02 -25.85
N CYS A 102 18.28 7.59 -24.81
CA CYS A 102 18.74 7.41 -23.42
C CYS A 102 18.61 5.95 -22.97
N VAL A 103 17.55 5.27 -23.41
CA VAL A 103 17.31 3.85 -23.18
C VAL A 103 16.77 3.23 -24.45
N GLU A 104 17.37 2.13 -24.86
CA GLU A 104 16.95 1.43 -26.07
C GLU A 104 15.55 0.79 -25.92
N ASN A 105 14.80 0.79 -27.02
CA ASN A 105 13.50 0.10 -27.15
C ASN A 105 12.41 0.59 -26.16
N ILE A 106 12.43 1.86 -25.78
CA ILE A 106 11.29 2.54 -25.12
C ILE A 106 10.38 3.16 -26.19
N ASN A 107 9.25 2.49 -26.46
CA ASN A 107 8.29 2.91 -27.48
C ASN A 107 7.07 3.66 -26.90
N GLY A 108 6.91 3.66 -25.58
CA GLY A 108 5.77 4.26 -24.88
C GLY A 108 5.74 3.94 -23.39
N LEU A 109 4.61 4.22 -22.73
CA LEU A 109 4.46 4.07 -21.28
C LEU A 109 4.61 2.60 -20.83
N THR A 110 4.03 1.66 -21.58
CA THR A 110 4.12 0.23 -21.24
C THR A 110 5.56 -0.29 -21.28
N SER A 111 6.34 0.08 -22.30
CA SER A 111 7.75 -0.31 -22.38
C SER A 111 8.61 0.34 -21.29
N ALA A 112 8.31 1.60 -20.91
CA ALA A 112 8.99 2.26 -19.80
C ALA A 112 8.64 1.62 -18.45
N PHE A 113 7.38 1.21 -18.26
CA PHE A 113 6.96 0.44 -17.09
C PHE A 113 7.66 -0.91 -16.99
N LEU A 114 7.73 -1.67 -18.10
CA LEU A 114 8.44 -2.95 -18.13
C LEU A 114 9.92 -2.75 -17.81
N PHE A 115 10.56 -1.73 -18.37
CA PHE A 115 11.95 -1.40 -18.05
C PHE A 115 12.16 -1.06 -16.56
N SER A 116 11.26 -0.27 -15.97
CA SER A 116 11.27 0.04 -14.54
C SER A 116 11.12 -1.20 -13.65
N LEU A 117 10.26 -2.15 -14.04
CA LEU A 117 10.10 -3.42 -13.34
C LEU A 117 11.37 -4.28 -13.48
N GLU A 118 11.89 -4.42 -14.69
CA GLU A 118 13.09 -5.22 -14.99
C GLU A 118 14.32 -4.74 -14.21
N THR A 119 14.47 -3.43 -14.04
CA THR A 119 15.59 -2.81 -13.31
C THR A 119 15.44 -2.97 -11.79
N GLN A 120 14.28 -2.66 -11.22
CA GLN A 120 14.06 -2.74 -9.76
C GLN A 120 14.02 -4.17 -9.21
N VAL A 121 13.49 -5.12 -10.00
CA VAL A 121 13.47 -6.55 -9.64
C VAL A 121 14.74 -7.26 -10.10
N THR A 122 15.67 -6.53 -10.72
CA THR A 122 16.95 -7.03 -11.21
C THR A 122 16.82 -8.25 -12.14
N ILE A 123 15.77 -8.26 -12.97
CA ILE A 123 15.58 -9.31 -14.00
C ILE A 123 16.53 -9.04 -15.16
N GLY A 124 16.53 -7.80 -15.67
CA GLY A 124 17.45 -7.33 -16.70
C GLY A 124 17.49 -8.22 -17.95
N TYR A 125 16.37 -8.37 -18.68
CA TYR A 125 16.34 -9.19 -19.89
C TYR A 125 17.33 -8.73 -20.98
N GLY A 126 17.76 -7.46 -20.95
CA GLY A 126 18.74 -6.89 -21.86
C GLY A 126 18.17 -6.37 -23.18
N PHE A 127 16.87 -6.56 -23.44
CA PHE A 127 16.21 -5.97 -24.62
C PHE A 127 16.03 -4.45 -24.51
N ARG A 128 15.91 -3.93 -23.28
CA ARG A 128 15.87 -2.49 -22.98
C ARG A 128 17.09 -2.18 -22.13
N CYS A 129 18.01 -1.39 -22.67
CA CYS A 129 19.29 -1.12 -22.02
C CYS A 129 19.54 0.40 -21.97
N VAL A 130 20.11 0.86 -20.86
CA VAL A 130 20.51 2.26 -20.70
C VAL A 130 21.74 2.53 -21.56
N THR A 131 21.80 3.72 -22.16
CA THR A 131 22.97 4.19 -22.90
C THR A 131 23.69 5.31 -22.13
N GLU A 132 24.92 5.61 -22.54
CA GLU A 132 25.76 6.65 -21.93
C GLU A 132 25.31 8.08 -22.26
N GLN A 133 24.28 8.24 -23.11
CA GLN A 133 23.94 9.53 -23.71
C GLN A 133 23.32 10.52 -22.72
N CYS A 134 22.55 10.02 -21.76
CA CYS A 134 21.75 10.84 -20.86
C CYS A 134 22.17 10.67 -19.42
N ALA A 135 22.86 11.67 -18.86
CA ALA A 135 23.25 11.66 -17.45
C ALA A 135 22.03 11.52 -16.51
N THR A 136 20.88 12.08 -16.89
CA THR A 136 19.61 11.96 -16.13
C THR A 136 19.01 10.56 -16.12
N ALA A 137 19.46 9.67 -17.00
CA ALA A 137 19.10 8.25 -16.95
C ALA A 137 20.01 7.47 -15.98
N ILE A 138 21.20 7.99 -15.71
CA ILE A 138 22.23 7.31 -14.90
C ILE A 138 22.18 7.76 -13.43
N PHE A 139 21.90 9.04 -13.18
CA PHE A 139 21.78 9.65 -11.85
C PHE A 139 20.34 9.64 -11.34
#